data_AF-A0A1Y1MPK5-F1
#
_entry.id   AF-A0A1Y1MPK5-F1
#
_cell.length_a   1.000
_cell.length_b   1.000
_cell.length_c   1.000
_cell.angle_alpha   90.00
_cell.angle_beta   90.00
_cell.angle_gamma   90.00
#
_symmetry.space_group_name_H-M   'P 1'
#
loop_
_entity.id
_entity.type
_entity.pdbx_description
1 polymer ?
#
loop_
_entity_poly.entity_id
_entity_poly.type
_entity_poly.pdbx_seq_one_letter_code
_entity_poly.pdbx_strand_id
1 'polypeptide(L)'
;MATQIQSFYADSTILITGATGLVGNYLIEKLLRSCPKVKKVYLLIRGKGTKNGADRLVDLLTNPVYNGLKKSDPQLLLKLEVLKGDLQLEKLGLDEDDLGKVVSEVNCIFHVAATVKFTDKLRNAVLINVKGVDSLIGICRLMQNLKSVVYVSTAFSQVANMNETLSPSFVDSDQLIEMVDHTDDSGLRKITPQILGEWPNTYSFSKNVAEDILRRKGRNLPIAIVRPSLVLPPCSEPNGDWSNSPDWFFAYCSSVSLGLWHTTKCSSKDVVDMVPVDYVVNHLRPDG
;
A
#
# COMPACT_ATOMS: atom_id res chain seq x y z
N MET A 1 3.08 -27.90 -15.19
CA MET A 1 3.99 -27.75 -14.03
C MET A 1 3.70 -26.42 -13.38
N ALA A 2 3.84 -26.28 -12.06
CA ALA A 2 3.65 -25.00 -11.38
C ALA A 2 4.79 -24.04 -11.76
N THR A 3 4.48 -22.75 -11.94
CA THR A 3 5.52 -21.72 -12.17
C THR A 3 6.37 -21.52 -10.91
N GLN A 4 7.51 -20.83 -11.03
CA GLN A 4 8.34 -20.48 -9.87
C GLN A 4 7.55 -19.65 -8.85
N ILE A 5 6.77 -18.66 -9.31
CA ILE A 5 5.88 -17.83 -8.47
C ILE A 5 4.86 -18.71 -7.73
N GLN A 6 4.21 -19.64 -8.45
CA GLN A 6 3.23 -20.54 -7.84
C GLN A 6 3.87 -21.44 -6.78
N SER A 7 5.09 -21.88 -7.01
CA SER A 7 5.87 -22.69 -6.06
C SER A 7 6.30 -21.87 -4.85
N PHE A 8 6.71 -20.61 -5.03
CA PHE A 8 7.11 -19.71 -3.94
C PHE A 8 5.96 -19.43 -2.98
N TYR A 9 4.76 -19.17 -3.52
CA TYR A 9 3.56 -18.86 -2.73
C TYR A 9 2.75 -20.09 -2.28
N ALA A 10 3.13 -21.30 -2.69
CA ALA A 10 2.49 -22.52 -2.20
C ALA A 10 2.58 -22.60 -0.68
N ASP A 11 1.45 -22.86 -0.03
CA ASP A 11 1.29 -22.97 1.43
C ASP A 11 1.69 -21.71 2.21
N SER A 12 1.88 -20.58 1.52
CA SER A 12 2.17 -19.28 2.14
C SER A 12 0.95 -18.71 2.87
N THR A 13 1.23 -18.00 3.96
CA THR A 13 0.26 -17.17 4.67
C THR A 13 0.69 -15.72 4.49
N ILE A 14 -0.18 -14.93 3.87
CA ILE A 14 0.18 -13.59 3.37
C ILE A 14 -0.54 -12.53 4.20
N LEU A 15 0.16 -11.48 4.62
CA LEU A 15 -0.47 -10.27 5.16
C LEU A 15 -0.48 -9.16 4.09
N ILE A 16 -1.65 -8.59 3.82
CA ILE A 16 -1.80 -7.45 2.90
C ILE A 16 -2.38 -6.26 3.67
N THR A 17 -1.63 -5.17 3.68
CA THR A 17 -2.18 -3.86 4.09
C THR A 17 -2.67 -3.11 2.85
N GLY A 18 -3.68 -2.25 3.00
CA GLY A 18 -4.19 -1.46 1.88
C GLY A 18 -5.08 -2.27 0.93
N ALA A 19 -5.64 -3.39 1.42
CA ALA A 19 -6.52 -4.30 0.69
C ALA A 19 -7.69 -3.58 -0.01
N THR A 20 -8.22 -2.51 0.58
CA THR A 20 -9.35 -1.76 0.02
C THR A 20 -8.96 -0.71 -1.03
N GLY A 21 -7.66 -0.49 -1.26
CA GLY A 21 -7.18 0.42 -2.31
C GLY A 21 -7.13 -0.24 -3.69
N LEU A 22 -6.87 0.55 -4.74
CA LEU A 22 -6.79 0.06 -6.13
C LEU A 22 -5.79 -1.09 -6.26
N VAL A 23 -4.50 -0.85 -5.95
CA VAL A 23 -3.45 -1.87 -6.06
C VAL A 23 -3.73 -3.09 -5.18
N GLY A 24 -4.21 -2.88 -3.94
CA GLY A 24 -4.52 -3.96 -3.00
C GLY A 24 -5.62 -4.91 -3.50
N ASN A 25 -6.69 -4.38 -4.08
CA ASN A 25 -7.79 -5.19 -4.64
C ASN A 25 -7.28 -6.11 -5.77
N TYR A 26 -6.55 -5.55 -6.72
CA TYR A 26 -6.00 -6.30 -7.86
C TYR A 26 -4.92 -7.29 -7.43
N LEU A 27 -4.11 -6.95 -6.42
CA LEU A 27 -3.14 -7.86 -5.84
C LEU A 27 -3.81 -9.10 -5.22
N ILE A 28 -4.87 -8.90 -4.43
CA ILE A 28 -5.61 -10.02 -3.81
C ILE A 28 -6.18 -10.93 -4.90
N GLU A 29 -6.86 -10.35 -5.90
CA GLU A 29 -7.42 -11.12 -7.00
C GLU A 29 -6.34 -11.91 -7.75
N LYS A 30 -5.24 -11.25 -8.13
CA LYS A 30 -4.14 -11.87 -8.88
C LYS A 30 -3.50 -13.00 -8.07
N LEU A 31 -3.28 -12.81 -6.77
CA LEU A 31 -2.70 -13.83 -5.89
C LEU A 31 -3.61 -15.06 -5.82
N LEU A 32 -4.90 -14.87 -5.57
CA LEU A 32 -5.85 -15.99 -5.49
C LEU A 32 -5.97 -16.73 -6.82
N ARG A 33 -6.14 -16.00 -7.93
CA ARG A 33 -6.29 -16.58 -9.28
C ARG A 33 -5.02 -17.27 -9.77
N SER A 34 -3.85 -16.66 -9.56
CA SER A 34 -2.59 -17.18 -10.11
C SER A 34 -1.91 -18.19 -9.18
N CYS A 35 -2.12 -18.09 -7.87
CA CYS A 35 -1.47 -18.92 -6.85
C CYS A 35 -2.53 -19.63 -5.99
N PRO A 36 -3.32 -20.55 -6.56
CA PRO A 36 -4.42 -21.21 -5.86
C PRO A 36 -3.96 -22.12 -4.71
N LYS A 37 -2.64 -22.31 -4.51
CA LYS A 37 -2.07 -23.04 -3.37
C LYS A 37 -1.67 -22.14 -2.19
N VAL A 38 -1.88 -20.82 -2.27
CA VAL A 38 -1.78 -19.94 -1.09
C VAL A 38 -2.70 -20.50 0.00
N LYS A 39 -2.18 -20.62 1.23
CA LYS A 39 -2.92 -21.21 2.36
C LYS A 39 -3.96 -20.23 2.89
N LYS A 40 -3.54 -18.99 3.15
CA LYS A 40 -4.38 -17.96 3.75
C LYS A 40 -3.86 -16.56 3.40
N VAL A 41 -4.78 -15.60 3.30
CA VAL A 41 -4.48 -14.18 3.08
C VAL A 41 -5.17 -13.35 4.15
N TYR A 42 -4.38 -12.81 5.07
CA TYR A 42 -4.81 -11.84 6.06
C TYR A 42 -4.88 -10.44 5.45
N LEU A 43 -6.01 -9.77 5.63
CA LEU A 43 -6.25 -8.41 5.16
C LEU A 43 -6.30 -7.48 6.38
N LEU A 44 -5.30 -6.61 6.53
CA LEU A 44 -5.33 -5.58 7.56
C LEU A 44 -6.29 -4.47 7.12
N ILE A 45 -7.46 -4.40 7.75
CA ILE A 45 -8.49 -3.44 7.38
C ILE A 45 -8.91 -2.62 8.60
N ARG A 46 -8.88 -1.29 8.43
CA ARG A 46 -9.40 -0.36 9.42
C ARG A 46 -10.91 -0.53 9.61
N GLY A 47 -11.32 -0.62 10.87
CA GLY A 47 -12.72 -0.55 11.27
C GLY A 47 -13.34 0.80 10.91
N LYS A 48 -14.57 0.81 10.41
CA LYS A 48 -15.29 2.05 10.05
C LYS A 48 -16.73 1.99 10.57
N GLY A 49 -17.05 2.89 11.50
CA GLY A 49 -18.39 2.97 12.10
C GLY A 49 -18.73 1.70 12.87
N THR A 50 -19.92 1.14 12.61
CA THR A 50 -20.44 -0.09 13.25
C THR A 50 -20.04 -1.38 12.54
N LYS A 51 -19.41 -1.31 11.36
CA LYS A 51 -19.07 -2.49 10.56
C LYS A 51 -17.90 -3.25 11.18
N ASN A 52 -18.07 -4.56 11.35
CA ASN A 52 -17.01 -5.45 11.81
C ASN A 52 -16.09 -5.88 10.63
N GLY A 53 -15.08 -6.71 10.90
CA GLY A 53 -14.15 -7.19 9.87
C GLY A 53 -14.83 -8.00 8.76
N ALA A 54 -15.83 -8.82 9.09
CA ALA A 54 -16.57 -9.62 8.12
C ALA A 54 -17.42 -8.75 7.18
N ASP A 55 -18.10 -7.73 7.70
CA ASP A 55 -18.86 -6.78 6.88
C ASP A 55 -17.95 -6.06 5.87
N ARG A 56 -16.73 -5.71 6.30
CA ARG A 56 -15.73 -5.06 5.45
C ARG A 56 -15.21 -6.00 4.37
N LEU A 57 -15.07 -7.29 4.67
CA LEU A 57 -14.74 -8.31 3.68
C LEU A 57 -15.87 -8.46 2.65
N VAL A 58 -17.13 -8.51 3.10
CA VAL A 58 -18.29 -8.57 2.19
C VAL A 58 -18.30 -7.36 1.27
N ASP A 59 -18.15 -6.15 1.81
CA ASP A 59 -18.04 -4.91 1.03
C ASP A 59 -16.90 -5.00 0.00
N LEU A 60 -15.70 -5.43 0.40
CA LEU A 60 -14.55 -5.58 -0.49
C LEU A 60 -14.88 -6.53 -1.64
N LEU A 61 -15.47 -7.68 -1.33
CA LEU A 61 -15.84 -8.69 -2.30
C LEU A 61 -16.96 -8.25 -3.24
N THR A 62 -17.71 -7.17 -2.96
CA THR A 62 -18.64 -6.60 -3.95
C THR A 62 -17.94 -5.99 -5.16
N ASN A 63 -16.65 -5.69 -5.06
CA ASN A 63 -15.87 -5.11 -6.15
C ASN A 63 -15.87 -6.04 -7.39
N PRO A 64 -16.19 -5.50 -8.60
CA PRO A 64 -16.22 -6.28 -9.84
C PRO A 64 -14.92 -7.02 -10.18
N VAL A 65 -13.77 -6.59 -9.64
CA VAL A 65 -12.49 -7.29 -9.79
C VAL A 65 -12.59 -8.78 -9.43
N TYR A 66 -13.42 -9.13 -8.43
CA TYR A 66 -13.60 -10.50 -7.96
C TYR A 66 -14.61 -11.31 -8.77
N ASN A 67 -15.31 -10.73 -9.76
CA ASN A 67 -16.35 -11.42 -10.52
C ASN A 67 -15.82 -12.64 -11.27
N GLY A 68 -14.59 -12.57 -11.80
CA GLY A 68 -13.94 -13.70 -12.46
C GLY A 68 -13.72 -14.86 -11.48
N LEU A 69 -13.17 -14.57 -10.29
CA LEU A 69 -12.97 -15.57 -9.24
C LEU A 69 -14.28 -16.17 -8.74
N LYS A 70 -15.31 -15.35 -8.49
CA LYS A 70 -16.63 -15.84 -8.05
C LYS A 70 -17.26 -16.83 -9.03
N LYS A 71 -17.03 -16.63 -10.34
CA LYS A 71 -17.55 -17.52 -11.39
C LYS A 71 -16.71 -18.78 -11.57
N SER A 72 -15.39 -18.67 -11.45
CA SER A 72 -14.45 -19.76 -11.76
C SER A 72 -14.16 -20.66 -10.57
N ASP A 73 -13.80 -20.08 -9.42
CA ASP A 73 -13.49 -20.82 -8.20
C ASP A 73 -13.78 -19.93 -6.96
N PRO A 74 -15.04 -19.89 -6.50
CA PRO A 74 -15.42 -19.08 -5.35
C PRO A 74 -14.79 -19.57 -4.03
N GLN A 75 -14.30 -20.81 -3.95
CA GLN A 75 -13.68 -21.34 -2.73
C GLN A 75 -12.37 -20.64 -2.41
N LEU A 76 -11.68 -20.08 -3.41
CA LEU A 76 -10.47 -19.29 -3.20
C LEU A 76 -10.72 -18.06 -2.33
N LEU A 77 -11.93 -17.51 -2.34
CA LEU A 77 -12.28 -16.35 -1.51
C LEU A 77 -12.39 -16.70 -0.03
N LEU A 78 -12.61 -17.97 0.32
CA LEU A 78 -12.67 -18.44 1.71
C LEU A 78 -11.31 -18.39 2.42
N LYS A 79 -10.23 -18.15 1.66
CA LYS A 79 -8.87 -17.98 2.18
C LYS A 79 -8.61 -16.60 2.75
N LEU A 80 -9.53 -15.65 2.53
CA LEU A 80 -9.42 -14.28 3.00
C LEU A 80 -9.93 -14.17 4.44
N GLU A 81 -9.10 -13.62 5.31
CA GLU A 81 -9.46 -13.34 6.71
C GLU A 81 -9.11 -11.89 7.03
N VAL A 82 -10.04 -11.15 7.63
CA VAL A 82 -9.81 -9.74 7.97
C VAL A 82 -9.26 -9.65 9.38
N LEU A 83 -8.11 -9.00 9.51
CA LEU A 83 -7.57 -8.56 10.80
C LEU A 83 -7.93 -7.10 10.99
N LYS A 84 -8.49 -6.77 12.15
CA LYS A 84 -8.80 -5.37 12.48
C LYS A 84 -7.49 -4.68 12.80
N GLY A 85 -7.18 -3.60 12.09
CA GLY A 85 -5.98 -2.83 12.35
C GLY A 85 -6.00 -1.43 11.75
N ASP A 86 -5.16 -0.56 12.29
CA ASP A 86 -4.97 0.80 11.84
C ASP A 86 -3.46 1.11 11.87
N LEU A 87 -2.92 1.53 10.72
CA LEU A 87 -1.50 1.87 10.59
C LEU A 87 -1.09 3.07 11.47
N GLN A 88 -2.05 3.88 11.90
CA GLN A 88 -1.79 5.00 12.80
C GLN A 88 -1.52 4.57 14.24
N LEU A 89 -1.87 3.33 14.60
CA LEU A 89 -1.75 2.79 15.95
C LEU A 89 -0.48 1.94 16.08
N GLU A 90 0.01 1.83 17.31
CA GLU A 90 1.10 0.92 17.64
C GLU A 90 0.75 -0.52 17.24
N LYS A 91 1.77 -1.29 16.84
CA LYS A 91 1.61 -2.68 16.37
C LYS A 91 0.51 -2.81 15.28
N LEU A 92 0.31 -1.76 14.48
CA LEU A 92 -0.71 -1.67 13.43
C LEU A 92 -2.15 -1.80 13.95
N GLY A 93 -2.38 -1.54 15.25
CA GLY A 93 -3.69 -1.64 15.89
C GLY A 93 -4.21 -3.07 16.02
N LEU A 94 -3.34 -4.07 15.86
CA LEU A 94 -3.65 -5.47 16.13
C LEU A 94 -3.78 -5.69 17.64
N ASP A 95 -4.76 -6.49 18.06
CA ASP A 95 -4.78 -7.03 19.41
C ASP A 95 -3.71 -8.12 19.58
N GLU A 96 -3.48 -8.57 20.81
CA GLU A 96 -2.42 -9.54 21.11
C GLU A 96 -2.66 -10.89 20.43
N ASP A 97 -3.92 -11.30 20.22
CA ASP A 97 -4.27 -12.55 19.55
C ASP A 97 -3.95 -12.47 18.05
N ASP A 98 -4.43 -11.42 17.37
CA ASP A 98 -4.18 -11.22 15.95
C ASP A 98 -2.69 -10.93 15.67
N LEU A 99 -2.01 -10.22 16.56
CA LEU A 99 -0.56 -10.07 16.51
C LEU A 99 0.15 -11.42 16.61
N GLY A 100 -0.26 -12.27 17.56
CA GLY A 100 0.26 -13.62 17.72
C GLY A 100 0.09 -14.47 16.45
N LYS A 101 -1.07 -14.39 15.79
CA LYS A 101 -1.32 -15.02 14.48
C LYS A 101 -0.37 -14.49 13.41
N VAL A 102 -0.24 -13.17 13.29
CA VAL A 102 0.66 -12.57 12.28
C VAL A 102 2.10 -13.02 12.49
N VAL A 103 2.58 -12.97 13.74
CA VAL A 103 3.96 -13.33 14.08
C VAL A 103 4.26 -14.81 13.82
N SER A 104 3.30 -15.70 14.10
CA SER A 104 3.50 -17.15 14.01
C SER A 104 3.19 -17.75 12.64
N GLU A 105 2.20 -17.23 11.92
CA GLU A 105 1.71 -17.83 10.68
C GLU A 105 2.21 -17.14 9.41
N VAL A 106 2.32 -15.80 9.41
CA VAL A 106 2.62 -15.03 8.19
C VAL A 106 4.06 -15.25 7.77
N ASN A 107 4.26 -15.44 6.47
CA ASN A 107 5.59 -15.57 5.87
C ASN A 107 5.83 -14.67 4.66
N CYS A 108 4.79 -14.04 4.10
CA CYS A 108 4.93 -13.01 3.07
C CYS A 108 4.09 -11.79 3.43
N ILE A 109 4.63 -10.59 3.24
CA ILE A 109 3.92 -9.34 3.52
C ILE A 109 3.90 -8.47 2.28
N PHE A 110 2.73 -7.91 1.96
CA PHE A 110 2.58 -6.81 1.01
C PHE A 110 2.09 -5.57 1.74
N HIS A 111 2.99 -4.60 1.89
CA HIS A 111 2.65 -3.30 2.45
C HIS A 111 2.29 -2.33 1.32
N VAL A 112 1.01 -2.35 0.93
CA VAL A 112 0.46 -1.52 -0.16
C VAL A 112 -0.27 -0.28 0.38
N ALA A 113 -0.60 -0.27 1.68
CA ALA A 113 -1.30 0.85 2.28
C ALA A 113 -0.47 2.14 2.23
N ALA A 114 -1.12 3.21 1.78
CA ALA A 114 -0.63 4.56 1.93
C ALA A 114 -1.82 5.51 1.98
N THR A 115 -1.66 6.66 2.64
CA THR A 115 -2.50 7.81 2.28
C THR A 115 -1.94 8.45 1.02
N VAL A 116 -2.67 8.35 -0.09
CA VAL A 116 -2.30 8.96 -1.39
C VAL A 116 -2.91 10.35 -1.59
N LYS A 117 -3.49 10.92 -0.53
CA LYS A 117 -4.09 12.25 -0.59
C LYS A 117 -2.98 13.30 -0.58
N PHE A 118 -2.74 13.94 -1.72
CA PHE A 118 -1.74 15.00 -1.85
C PHE A 118 -1.99 16.24 -0.98
N THR A 119 -3.23 16.39 -0.46
CA THR A 119 -3.65 17.48 0.44
C THR A 119 -3.78 17.03 1.90
N ASP A 120 -3.31 15.84 2.25
CA ASP A 120 -3.39 15.37 3.63
C ASP A 120 -2.50 16.20 4.57
N LYS A 121 -3.01 16.38 5.79
CA LYS A 121 -2.26 16.96 6.91
C LYS A 121 -0.98 16.16 7.14
N LEU A 122 0.09 16.85 7.51
CA LEU A 122 1.38 16.23 7.82
C LEU A 122 1.24 15.10 8.84
N ARG A 123 0.45 15.30 9.93
CA ARG A 123 0.21 14.25 10.93
C ARG A 123 -0.31 12.96 10.31
N ASN A 124 -1.31 13.02 9.44
CA ASN A 124 -1.89 11.83 8.83
C ASN A 124 -0.88 11.10 7.94
N ALA A 125 -0.11 11.86 7.14
CA ALA A 125 0.92 11.29 6.28
C ALA A 125 2.04 10.61 7.10
N VAL A 126 2.49 11.24 8.18
CA VAL A 126 3.51 10.67 9.08
C VAL A 126 2.98 9.44 9.83
N LEU A 127 1.80 9.52 10.44
CA LEU A 127 1.25 8.38 11.18
C LEU A 127 1.02 7.16 10.28
N ILE A 128 0.46 7.35 9.08
CA ILE A 128 0.16 6.22 8.18
C ILE A 128 1.42 5.70 7.49
N ASN A 129 2.19 6.58 6.84
CA ASN A 129 3.25 6.15 5.94
C ASN A 129 4.60 5.99 6.63
N VAL A 130 4.84 6.66 7.78
CA VAL A 130 6.11 6.63 8.51
C VAL A 130 6.00 5.75 9.75
N LYS A 131 5.14 6.11 10.71
CA LYS A 131 4.94 5.34 11.96
C LYS A 131 4.37 3.93 11.69
N GLY A 132 3.48 3.80 10.72
CA GLY A 132 2.96 2.50 10.27
C GLY A 132 4.05 1.58 9.71
N VAL A 133 5.04 2.12 8.98
CA VAL A 133 6.17 1.34 8.48
C VAL A 133 7.13 0.97 9.61
N ASP A 134 7.38 1.89 10.54
CA ASP A 134 8.20 1.61 11.73
C ASP A 134 7.61 0.45 12.57
N SER A 135 6.31 0.51 12.82
CA SER A 135 5.56 -0.54 13.52
C SER A 135 5.59 -1.87 12.77
N LEU A 136 5.44 -1.85 11.44
CA LEU A 136 5.52 -3.05 10.62
C LEU A 136 6.91 -3.71 10.73
N ILE A 137 7.99 -2.92 10.67
CA ILE A 137 9.35 -3.44 10.82
C ILE A 137 9.55 -4.06 12.22
N GLY A 138 8.97 -3.46 13.25
CA GLY A 138 8.92 -4.04 14.60
C GLY A 138 8.29 -5.44 14.60
N ILE A 139 7.14 -5.60 13.94
CA ILE A 139 6.46 -6.90 13.82
C ILE A 139 7.29 -7.89 13.01
N CYS A 140 7.85 -7.48 11.86
CA CYS A 140 8.69 -8.33 11.00
C CYS A 140 9.87 -8.94 11.77
N ARG A 141 10.44 -8.21 12.75
CA ARG A 141 11.55 -8.70 13.58
C ARG A 141 11.16 -9.79 14.57
N LEU A 142 9.87 -9.94 14.87
CA LEU A 142 9.35 -11.01 15.72
C LEU A 142 9.08 -12.30 14.92
N MET A 143 9.01 -12.22 13.60
CA MET A 143 8.61 -13.30 12.71
C MET A 143 9.79 -14.22 12.39
N GLN A 144 9.67 -15.51 12.73
CA GLN A 144 10.74 -16.49 12.52
C GLN A 144 10.78 -17.05 11.09
N ASN A 145 9.64 -17.04 10.39
CA ASN A 145 9.49 -17.66 9.07
C ASN A 145 9.25 -16.64 7.94
N LEU A 146 9.66 -15.38 8.14
CA LEU A 146 9.46 -14.31 7.18
C LEU A 146 10.32 -14.55 5.92
N LYS A 147 9.66 -14.80 4.79
CA LYS A 147 10.29 -15.05 3.48
C LYS A 147 10.39 -13.78 2.63
N SER A 148 9.41 -12.89 2.69
CA SER A 148 9.41 -11.67 1.88
C SER A 148 8.55 -10.55 2.47
N VAL A 149 8.99 -9.30 2.25
CA VAL A 149 8.23 -8.09 2.51
C VAL A 149 8.31 -7.21 1.28
N VAL A 150 7.18 -6.95 0.63
CA VAL A 150 7.09 -6.05 -0.52
C VAL A 150 6.49 -4.73 -0.04
N TYR A 151 7.26 -3.66 -0.06
CA TYR A 151 6.82 -2.31 0.25
C TYR A 151 6.53 -1.53 -1.03
N VAL A 152 5.30 -1.05 -1.16
CA VAL A 152 4.91 -0.17 -2.29
C VAL A 152 5.16 1.28 -1.92
N SER A 153 6.21 1.84 -2.49
CA SER A 153 6.57 3.25 -2.41
C SER A 153 5.98 4.01 -3.61
N THR A 154 6.70 5.01 -4.14
CA THR A 154 6.32 5.76 -5.32
C THR A 154 7.55 6.31 -6.03
N ALA A 155 7.49 6.43 -7.36
CA ALA A 155 8.53 7.08 -8.17
C ALA A 155 8.80 8.53 -7.71
N PHE A 156 7.80 9.19 -7.11
CA PHE A 156 7.89 10.57 -6.61
C PHE A 156 8.51 10.70 -5.22
N SER A 157 8.98 9.62 -4.60
CA SER A 157 9.62 9.66 -3.28
C SER A 157 10.99 10.35 -3.31
N GLN A 158 11.57 10.54 -4.49
CA GLN A 158 12.85 11.22 -4.71
C GLN A 158 12.61 12.45 -5.61
N VAL A 159 13.07 13.63 -5.17
CA VAL A 159 12.79 14.90 -5.86
C VAL A 159 13.75 15.19 -7.01
N ALA A 160 15.02 14.80 -6.90
CA ALA A 160 16.06 15.20 -7.86
C ALA A 160 16.65 14.04 -8.67
N ASN A 161 16.92 12.89 -8.06
CA ASN A 161 17.59 11.76 -8.70
C ASN A 161 16.84 10.47 -8.38
N MET A 162 16.07 9.94 -9.33
CA MET A 162 15.49 8.59 -9.22
C MET A 162 16.60 7.55 -9.40
N ASN A 163 17.25 7.20 -8.30
CA ASN A 163 18.28 6.17 -8.28
C ASN A 163 17.75 4.89 -7.61
N GLU A 164 18.26 3.73 -8.02
CA GLU A 164 17.94 2.44 -7.39
C GLU A 164 18.50 2.32 -5.96
N THR A 165 19.34 3.27 -5.54
CA THR A 165 19.88 3.35 -4.18
C THR A 165 18.92 4.07 -3.23
N LEU A 166 18.80 3.56 -2.01
CA LEU A 166 18.10 4.24 -0.93
C LEU A 166 18.97 5.36 -0.35
N SER A 167 18.49 6.60 -0.49
CA SER A 167 19.13 7.78 0.09
C SER A 167 18.63 8.03 1.51
N PRO A 168 19.48 8.55 2.42
CA PRO A 168 19.01 9.07 3.69
C PRO A 168 17.95 10.15 3.49
N SER A 169 16.91 10.14 4.34
CA SER A 169 15.97 11.25 4.44
C SER A 169 16.66 12.46 5.06
N PHE A 170 16.27 13.67 4.65
CA PHE A 170 16.74 14.92 5.26
C PHE A 170 16.26 15.07 6.71
N VAL A 171 15.10 14.47 7.04
CA VAL A 171 14.50 14.49 8.37
C VAL A 171 14.64 13.12 9.01
N ASP A 172 15.09 13.09 10.26
CA ASP A 172 15.12 11.86 11.06
C ASP A 172 13.69 11.38 11.36
N SER A 173 13.43 10.09 11.12
CA SER A 173 12.08 9.54 11.26
C SER A 173 11.57 9.58 12.69
N ASP A 174 12.45 9.37 13.67
CA ASP A 174 12.06 9.20 15.07
C ASP A 174 11.71 10.59 15.64
N GLN A 175 12.52 11.61 15.32
CA GLN A 175 12.21 13.00 15.61
C GLN A 175 10.92 13.48 14.93
N LEU A 176 10.68 13.08 13.68
CA LEU A 176 9.46 13.44 12.94
C LEU A 176 8.21 12.84 13.59
N ILE A 177 8.28 11.56 14.01
CA ILE A 177 7.19 10.89 14.73
C ILE A 177 6.92 11.60 16.06
N GLU A 178 7.97 11.85 16.86
CA GLU A 178 7.84 12.51 18.16
C GLU A 178 7.24 13.92 18.04
N MET A 179 7.70 14.71 17.06
CA MET A 179 7.18 16.05 16.80
C MET A 179 5.68 16.01 16.45
N VAL A 180 5.25 15.05 15.64
CA VAL A 180 3.85 14.92 15.22
C VAL A 180 2.93 14.48 16.36
N ASP A 181 3.45 13.66 17.28
CA ASP A 181 2.74 13.17 18.46
C ASP A 181 2.57 14.28 19.53
N HIS A 182 3.50 15.25 19.61
CA HIS A 182 3.48 16.32 20.63
C HIS A 182 3.07 17.72 20.15
N THR A 183 2.92 17.92 18.84
CA THR A 183 2.51 19.22 18.27
C THR A 183 1.06 19.14 17.80
N ASP A 184 0.25 20.17 18.07
CA ASP A 184 -1.12 20.24 17.58
C ASP A 184 -1.21 20.50 16.05
N ASP A 185 -2.40 20.30 15.46
CA ASP A 185 -2.60 20.48 14.01
C ASP A 185 -2.29 21.90 13.52
N SER A 186 -2.55 22.91 14.37
CA SER A 186 -2.34 24.32 14.06
C SER A 186 -0.86 24.65 13.96
N GLY A 187 -0.07 24.18 14.92
CA GLY A 187 1.38 24.27 14.95
C GLY A 187 2.01 23.52 13.79
N LEU A 188 1.62 22.25 13.57
CA LEU A 188 2.11 21.44 12.44
C LEU A 188 1.90 22.14 11.10
N ARG A 189 0.72 22.74 10.87
CA ARG A 189 0.43 23.47 9.63
C ARG A 189 1.39 24.64 9.39
N LYS A 190 1.83 25.34 10.45
CA LYS A 190 2.78 26.46 10.33
C LYS A 190 4.19 26.01 9.97
N ILE A 191 4.60 24.84 10.46
CA ILE A 191 5.96 24.31 10.26
C ILE A 191 6.08 23.33 9.07
N THR A 192 4.94 22.86 8.53
CA THR A 192 4.90 21.92 7.40
C THR A 192 5.73 22.38 6.20
N PRO A 193 5.67 23.66 5.74
CA PRO A 193 6.48 24.10 4.61
C PRO A 193 7.99 23.93 4.83
N GLN A 194 8.48 24.19 6.06
CA GLN A 194 9.89 24.02 6.39
C GLN A 194 10.29 22.54 6.45
N ILE A 195 9.39 21.68 6.95
CA ILE A 195 9.63 20.23 7.03
C ILE A 195 9.65 19.59 5.64
N LEU A 196 8.74 20.00 4.76
CA LEU A 196 8.68 19.48 3.40
C LEU A 196 9.91 19.89 2.58
N GLY A 197 10.48 21.08 2.84
CA GLY A 197 11.61 21.58 2.09
C GLY A 197 11.31 21.60 0.58
N GLU A 198 12.03 20.77 -0.18
CA GLU A 198 11.89 20.66 -1.64
C GLU A 198 10.75 19.73 -2.10
N TRP A 199 10.14 18.96 -1.20
CA TRP A 199 9.12 17.99 -1.59
C TRP A 199 7.81 18.70 -1.94
N PRO A 200 7.17 18.33 -3.07
CA PRO A 200 5.99 19.03 -3.57
C PRO A 200 4.73 18.79 -2.73
N ASN A 201 4.69 17.72 -1.92
CA ASN A 201 3.56 17.36 -1.08
C ASN A 201 3.94 16.41 0.07
N THR A 202 3.06 16.30 1.05
CA THR A 202 3.21 15.45 2.25
C THR A 202 3.31 13.96 1.92
N TYR A 203 2.64 13.50 0.85
CA TYR A 203 2.69 12.12 0.41
C TYR A 203 4.11 11.71 -0.02
N SER A 204 4.67 12.42 -0.99
CA SER A 204 5.99 12.14 -1.56
C SER A 204 7.08 12.22 -0.50
N PHE A 205 7.00 13.23 0.37
CA PHE A 205 7.87 13.39 1.53
C PHE A 205 7.78 12.20 2.49
N SER A 206 6.57 11.83 2.91
CA SER A 206 6.39 10.71 3.85
C SER A 206 6.87 9.37 3.29
N LYS A 207 6.79 9.14 1.98
CA LYS A 207 7.33 7.95 1.32
C LYS A 207 8.86 7.94 1.31
N ASN A 208 9.50 9.10 1.15
CA ASN A 208 10.94 9.23 1.31
C ASN A 208 11.39 8.84 2.72
N VAL A 209 10.74 9.40 3.74
CA VAL A 209 11.06 9.08 5.15
C VAL A 209 10.83 7.60 5.45
N ALA A 210 9.76 7.02 4.92
CA ALA A 210 9.47 5.60 5.06
C ALA A 210 10.55 4.71 4.44
N GLU A 211 11.04 5.04 3.23
CA GLU A 211 12.15 4.32 2.60
C GLU A 211 13.43 4.39 3.44
N ASP A 212 13.69 5.52 4.11
CA ASP A 212 14.82 5.64 5.02
C ASP A 212 14.68 4.76 6.28
N ILE A 213 13.46 4.59 6.81
CA ILE A 213 13.18 3.58 7.86
C ILE A 213 13.53 2.19 7.36
N LEU A 214 13.09 1.81 6.15
CA LEU A 214 13.42 0.50 5.57
C LEU A 214 14.93 0.33 5.41
N ARG A 215 15.65 1.37 4.97
CA ARG A 215 17.11 1.38 4.84
C ARG A 215 17.83 1.19 6.18
N ARG A 216 17.38 1.86 7.25
CA ARG A 216 18.03 1.83 8.58
C ARG A 216 17.59 0.65 9.43
N LYS A 217 16.28 0.52 9.65
CA LYS A 217 15.66 -0.44 10.56
C LYS A 217 15.25 -1.74 9.87
N GLY A 218 15.12 -1.75 8.55
CA GLY A 218 14.81 -2.95 7.75
C GLY A 218 16.02 -3.84 7.40
N ARG A 219 17.23 -3.49 7.88
CA ARG A 219 18.44 -4.31 7.64
C ARG A 219 18.24 -5.76 8.08
N ASN A 220 18.71 -6.68 7.24
CA ASN A 220 18.59 -8.14 7.39
C ASN A 220 17.17 -8.71 7.29
N LEU A 221 16.17 -7.90 6.91
CA LEU A 221 14.85 -8.40 6.54
C LEU A 221 14.76 -8.56 5.01
N PRO A 222 13.99 -9.53 4.49
CA PRO A 222 13.87 -9.78 3.05
C PRO A 222 12.91 -8.77 2.40
N ILE A 223 13.32 -7.49 2.34
CA ILE A 223 12.49 -6.38 1.88
C ILE A 223 12.79 -6.04 0.41
N ALA A 224 11.74 -5.95 -0.40
CA ALA A 224 11.75 -5.36 -1.73
C ALA A 224 10.95 -4.04 -1.72
N ILE A 225 11.47 -2.99 -2.35
CA ILE A 225 10.80 -1.71 -2.49
C ILE A 225 10.42 -1.53 -3.96
N VAL A 226 9.12 -1.33 -4.22
CA VAL A 226 8.60 -1.08 -5.57
C VAL A 226 8.09 0.35 -5.65
N ARG A 227 8.54 1.11 -6.65
CA ARG A 227 8.23 2.53 -6.84
C ARG A 227 7.38 2.76 -8.09
N PRO A 228 6.06 2.47 -8.06
CA PRO A 228 5.18 2.81 -9.17
C PRO A 228 5.04 4.34 -9.32
N SER A 229 4.79 4.79 -10.55
CA SER A 229 4.37 6.16 -10.87
C SER A 229 2.86 6.32 -10.65
N LEU A 230 2.16 7.05 -11.52
CA LEU A 230 0.72 7.25 -11.39
C LEU A 230 -0.02 5.98 -11.82
N VAL A 231 -0.56 5.26 -10.85
CA VAL A 231 -1.29 4.01 -11.12
C VAL A 231 -2.66 4.31 -11.73
N LEU A 232 -2.94 3.63 -12.84
CA LEU A 232 -4.20 3.68 -13.58
C LEU A 232 -5.03 2.39 -13.40
N PRO A 233 -6.30 2.41 -13.82
CA PRO A 233 -7.07 1.20 -14.12
C PRO A 233 -6.31 0.15 -14.93
N PRO A 234 -6.71 -1.14 -14.87
CA PRO A 234 -5.99 -2.20 -15.54
C PRO A 234 -6.04 -2.04 -17.06
N CYS A 235 -5.00 -2.50 -17.74
CA CYS A 235 -5.00 -2.56 -19.20
C CYS A 235 -5.56 -3.89 -19.71
N SER A 236 -5.37 -5.00 -18.98
CA SER A 236 -5.70 -6.34 -19.46
C SER A 236 -6.36 -7.21 -18.40
N GLU A 237 -5.79 -7.33 -17.20
CA GLU A 237 -6.25 -8.30 -16.19
C GLU A 237 -6.79 -7.67 -14.90
N PRO A 238 -7.71 -8.35 -14.17
CA PRO A 238 -8.47 -9.54 -14.57
C PRO A 238 -9.63 -9.21 -15.51
N ASN A 239 -10.04 -7.93 -15.58
CA ASN A 239 -11.05 -7.43 -16.50
C ASN A 239 -10.57 -6.05 -17.02
N GLY A 240 -9.78 -6.03 -18.09
CA GLY A 240 -9.18 -4.80 -18.64
C GLY A 240 -10.18 -3.68 -18.99
N ASP A 241 -11.46 -4.02 -19.15
CA ASP A 241 -12.50 -3.06 -19.54
C ASP A 241 -13.21 -2.39 -18.35
N TRP A 242 -12.91 -2.77 -17.10
CA TRP A 242 -13.65 -2.29 -15.92
C TRP A 242 -12.73 -1.94 -14.74
N SER A 243 -12.83 -0.69 -14.29
CA SER A 243 -12.41 -0.28 -12.94
C SER A 243 -13.55 0.49 -12.30
N ASN A 244 -13.92 0.08 -11.08
CA ASN A 244 -14.93 0.76 -10.25
C ASN A 244 -14.26 1.47 -9.05
N SER A 245 -12.97 1.78 -9.16
CA SER A 245 -12.30 2.59 -8.14
C SER A 245 -12.60 4.06 -8.42
N PRO A 246 -13.13 4.83 -7.46
CA PRO A 246 -13.16 6.29 -7.56
C PRO A 246 -11.73 6.82 -7.39
N ASP A 247 -10.84 6.45 -8.31
CA ASP A 247 -9.46 6.90 -8.33
C ASP A 247 -9.37 8.34 -8.85
N TRP A 248 -8.19 8.93 -8.65
CA TRP A 248 -7.91 10.30 -9.06
C TRP A 248 -8.11 10.50 -10.57
N PHE A 249 -7.92 9.46 -11.39
CA PHE A 249 -8.01 9.52 -12.83
C PHE A 249 -9.48 9.59 -13.27
N PHE A 250 -10.35 8.75 -12.72
CA PHE A 250 -11.79 8.87 -12.94
C PHE A 250 -12.34 10.21 -12.45
N ALA A 251 -11.91 10.66 -11.26
CA ALA A 251 -12.32 11.98 -10.76
C ALA A 251 -11.91 13.11 -11.71
N TYR A 252 -10.68 13.04 -12.24
CA TYR A 252 -10.19 13.98 -13.25
C TYR A 252 -11.03 13.92 -14.54
N CYS A 253 -11.18 12.73 -15.14
CA CYS A 253 -11.97 12.54 -16.36
C CYS A 253 -13.43 12.99 -16.19
N SER A 254 -14.08 12.65 -15.08
CA SER A 254 -15.44 13.10 -14.79
C SER A 254 -15.53 14.61 -14.62
N SER A 255 -14.55 15.25 -13.98
CA SER A 255 -14.54 16.72 -13.81
C SER A 255 -14.42 17.46 -15.14
N VAL A 256 -13.62 16.93 -16.08
CA VAL A 256 -13.50 17.47 -17.45
C VAL A 256 -14.81 17.23 -18.22
N SER A 257 -15.35 16.01 -18.19
CA SER A 257 -16.58 15.65 -18.91
C SER A 257 -17.82 16.41 -18.43
N LEU A 258 -17.88 16.74 -17.14
CA LEU A 258 -18.96 17.57 -16.56
C LEU A 258 -18.73 19.07 -16.76
N GLY A 259 -17.61 19.48 -17.35
CA GLY A 259 -17.26 20.89 -17.53
C GLY A 259 -16.96 21.60 -16.21
N LEU A 260 -16.56 20.89 -15.16
CA LEU A 260 -16.11 21.49 -13.89
C LEU A 260 -14.63 21.90 -13.94
N TRP A 261 -13.86 21.29 -14.85
CA TRP A 261 -12.45 21.58 -15.05
C TRP A 261 -12.21 22.06 -16.49
N HIS A 262 -11.84 23.34 -16.64
CA HIS A 262 -11.72 23.97 -17.96
C HIS A 262 -10.29 24.10 -18.47
N THR A 263 -9.31 24.25 -17.56
CA THR A 263 -7.93 24.54 -17.95
C THR A 263 -6.93 23.82 -17.04
N THR A 264 -5.87 23.28 -17.65
CA THR A 264 -4.72 22.72 -16.94
C THR A 264 -3.47 23.38 -17.50
N LYS A 265 -2.60 23.87 -16.62
CA LYS A 265 -1.29 24.37 -17.04
C LYS A 265 -0.39 23.17 -17.31
N CYS A 266 0.03 23.01 -18.56
CA CYS A 266 1.00 22.01 -18.99
C CYS A 266 1.91 22.58 -20.08
N SER A 267 3.09 21.99 -20.21
CA SER A 267 4.04 22.21 -21.31
C SER A 267 4.08 20.98 -22.20
N SER A 268 4.39 21.16 -23.48
CA SER A 268 4.68 20.04 -24.40
C SER A 268 5.92 19.23 -24.00
N LYS A 269 6.72 19.74 -23.07
CA LYS A 269 7.89 19.06 -22.49
C LYS A 269 7.56 18.26 -21.23
N ASP A 270 6.38 18.44 -20.65
CA ASP A 270 5.99 17.72 -19.44
C ASP A 270 5.62 16.28 -19.80
N VAL A 271 6.25 15.31 -19.13
CA VAL A 271 5.93 13.89 -19.28
C VAL A 271 5.07 13.48 -18.10
N VAL A 272 3.87 12.98 -18.38
CA VAL A 272 3.01 12.38 -17.35
C VAL A 272 3.18 10.88 -17.40
N ASP A 273 3.99 10.35 -16.48
CA ASP A 273 4.23 8.91 -16.39
C ASP A 273 3.09 8.21 -15.65
N MET A 274 2.49 7.21 -16.31
CA MET A 274 1.34 6.47 -15.83
C MET A 274 1.53 4.98 -16.09
N VAL A 275 1.13 4.15 -15.13
CA VAL A 275 1.29 2.70 -15.21
C VAL A 275 -0.03 1.97 -14.87
N PRO A 276 -0.50 1.03 -15.70
CA PRO A 276 -1.67 0.23 -15.38
C PRO A 276 -1.49 -0.61 -14.10
N VAL A 277 -2.54 -0.72 -13.28
CA VAL A 277 -2.47 -1.46 -12.00
C VAL A 277 -2.10 -2.93 -12.17
N ASP A 278 -2.51 -3.57 -13.26
CA ASP A 278 -2.18 -4.97 -13.54
C ASP A 278 -0.69 -5.15 -13.85
N TYR A 279 -0.05 -4.18 -14.50
CA TYR A 279 1.40 -4.15 -14.67
C TYR A 279 2.11 -4.01 -13.32
N VAL A 280 1.65 -3.08 -12.47
CA VAL A 280 2.21 -2.92 -11.11
C VAL A 280 2.09 -4.23 -10.33
N VAL A 281 0.90 -4.81 -10.26
CA VAL A 281 0.62 -6.04 -9.50
C VAL A 281 1.42 -7.24 -10.03
N ASN A 282 1.64 -7.34 -11.34
CA ASN A 282 2.48 -8.39 -11.89
C ASN A 282 3.91 -8.32 -11.34
N HIS A 283 4.49 -7.11 -11.23
CA HIS A 283 5.84 -6.87 -10.70
C HIS A 283 5.93 -6.83 -9.16
N LEU A 284 4.80 -6.78 -8.44
CA LEU A 284 4.83 -6.89 -6.97
C LEU A 284 5.14 -8.31 -6.51
N ARG A 285 4.80 -9.32 -7.30
CA ARG A 285 5.15 -10.70 -7.02
C ARG A 285 6.62 -10.85 -7.41
N PRO A 286 7.50 -11.36 -6.54
CA PRO A 286 8.87 -11.64 -6.91
C PRO A 286 8.83 -12.66 -8.06
N ASP A 287 9.02 -12.15 -9.27
CA ASP A 287 9.52 -12.96 -10.36
C ASP A 287 10.97 -13.27 -9.99
N GLY A 288 11.36 -14.54 -10.10
CA GLY A 288 12.72 -14.97 -9.78
C GLY A 288 13.78 -14.20 -10.54
#